data_AF-A0A847QRM1-F1
#
_entry.id   AF-A0A847QRM1-F1
#
_cell.length_a   1.000
_cell.length_b   1.000
_cell.length_c   1.000
_cell.angle_alpha   90.00
_cell.angle_beta   90.00
_cell.angle_gamma   90.00
#
_symmetry.space_group_name_H-M   'P 1'
#
loop_
_entity.id
_entity.type
_entity.pdbx_description
1 polymer ?
#
loop_
_entity_poly.entity_id
_entity_poly.type
_entity_poly.pdbx_seq_one_letter_code
_entity_poly.pdbx_strand_id
1 'polypeptide(L)'
;MSTCPRGTIRYTVKAGDTFYALAQRFNTTITAISSVNPGVNPNNLRVGQRICIPVRRTVTPCPPSSRYVIQPGDTFSKISQRYGIPLRLLLSLNRGVDPNNLQIGQIICVPRRRRRSR
;
A
#
# COMPACT_ATOMS: atom_id res chain seq x y z
N MET A 1 -17.51 -8.57 -18.63
CA MET A 1 -16.57 -7.70 -17.86
C MET A 1 -16.30 -8.36 -16.52
N SER A 2 -15.22 -9.13 -16.40
CA SER A 2 -14.91 -9.85 -15.16
C SER A 2 -14.42 -8.83 -14.13
N THR A 3 -15.26 -8.53 -13.15
CA THR A 3 -14.94 -7.65 -12.02
C THR A 3 -13.98 -8.36 -11.08
N CYS A 4 -12.99 -7.62 -10.59
CA CYS A 4 -12.04 -8.16 -9.63
C CYS A 4 -12.71 -8.45 -8.27
N PRO A 5 -12.42 -9.57 -7.60
CA PRO A 5 -13.01 -9.90 -6.30
C PRO A 5 -12.74 -8.83 -5.24
N ARG A 6 -13.60 -8.76 -4.21
CA ARG A 6 -13.35 -7.90 -3.04
C ARG A 6 -11.99 -8.21 -2.43
N GLY A 7 -11.26 -7.16 -2.03
CA GLY A 7 -9.89 -7.30 -1.52
C GLY A 7 -8.81 -7.36 -2.59
N THR A 8 -9.17 -7.19 -3.86
CA THR A 8 -8.22 -7.07 -4.96
C THR A 8 -8.40 -5.73 -5.69
N ILE A 9 -7.38 -5.30 -6.42
CA ILE A 9 -7.45 -4.17 -7.35
C ILE A 9 -7.22 -4.66 -8.78
N ARG A 10 -7.85 -4.00 -9.76
CA ARG A 10 -7.59 -4.27 -11.17
C ARG A 10 -6.28 -3.61 -11.58
N TYR A 11 -5.38 -4.39 -12.15
CA TYR A 11 -4.08 -3.95 -12.64
C TYR A 11 -3.94 -4.29 -14.13
N THR A 12 -3.31 -3.38 -14.89
CA THR A 12 -2.98 -3.61 -16.30
C THR A 12 -1.48 -3.88 -16.39
N VAL A 13 -1.12 -5.08 -16.85
CA VAL A 13 0.25 -5.54 -17.03
C VAL A 13 1.04 -4.59 -17.92
N LYS A 14 2.24 -4.23 -17.48
CA LYS A 14 3.22 -3.40 -18.17
C LYS A 14 4.40 -4.25 -18.63
N ALA A 15 5.22 -3.68 -19.52
CA ALA A 15 6.44 -4.32 -19.96
C ALA A 15 7.36 -4.61 -18.76
N GLY A 16 7.86 -5.84 -18.67
CA GLY A 16 8.74 -6.30 -17.59
C GLY A 16 8.04 -6.75 -16.31
N ASP A 17 6.71 -6.70 -16.23
CA ASP A 17 5.99 -7.22 -15.07
C ASP A 17 6.09 -8.75 -14.98
N THR A 18 6.28 -9.24 -13.77
CA THR A 18 6.18 -10.66 -13.40
C THR A 18 5.29 -10.78 -12.17
N PHE A 19 4.68 -11.94 -11.93
CA PHE A 19 3.96 -12.18 -10.68
C PHE A 19 4.87 -12.02 -9.46
N TYR A 20 6.16 -12.35 -9.57
CA TYR A 20 7.13 -12.11 -8.51
C TYR A 20 7.28 -10.61 -8.19
N ALA A 21 7.57 -9.79 -9.20
CA ALA A 21 7.74 -8.34 -9.01
C ALA A 21 6.46 -7.67 -8.50
N LEU A 22 5.30 -8.10 -9.01
CA LEU A 22 4.00 -7.60 -8.57
C LEU A 22 3.69 -8.04 -7.13
N ALA A 23 4.02 -9.27 -6.74
CA ALA A 23 3.86 -9.75 -5.36
C ALA A 23 4.64 -8.89 -4.37
N GLN A 24 5.92 -8.61 -4.68
CA GLN A 24 6.76 -7.72 -3.88
C GLN A 24 6.18 -6.30 -3.80
N ARG A 25 5.81 -5.73 -4.97
CA ARG A 25 5.29 -4.37 -5.07
C ARG A 25 4.01 -4.16 -4.27
N PHE A 26 3.10 -5.12 -4.30
CA PHE A 26 1.77 -5.03 -3.70
C PHE A 26 1.69 -5.72 -2.33
N ASN A 27 2.83 -6.14 -1.77
CA ASN A 27 2.92 -6.82 -0.47
C ASN A 27 1.94 -8.01 -0.38
N THR A 28 2.02 -8.89 -1.36
CA THR A 28 1.23 -10.12 -1.48
C THR A 28 2.13 -11.28 -1.92
N THR A 29 1.57 -12.42 -2.29
CA THR A 29 2.35 -13.58 -2.76
C THR A 29 1.97 -13.96 -4.19
N ILE A 30 2.88 -14.62 -4.89
CA ILE A 30 2.61 -15.18 -6.23
C ILE A 30 1.39 -16.11 -6.18
N THR A 31 1.29 -16.94 -5.15
CA THR A 31 0.17 -17.86 -4.93
C THR A 31 -1.16 -17.10 -4.77
N ALA A 32 -1.16 -16.01 -3.99
CA ALA A 32 -2.35 -15.18 -3.83
C ALA A 32 -2.76 -14.52 -5.15
N ILE A 33 -1.80 -13.98 -5.92
CA ILE A 33 -2.09 -13.41 -7.25
C ILE A 33 -2.66 -14.49 -8.17
N SER A 34 -2.06 -15.68 -8.21
CA SER A 34 -2.52 -16.77 -9.08
C SER A 34 -3.93 -17.24 -8.71
N SER A 35 -4.24 -17.36 -7.42
CA SER A 35 -5.55 -17.82 -6.95
C SER A 35 -6.72 -16.91 -7.35
N VAL A 36 -6.49 -15.59 -7.47
CA VAL A 36 -7.55 -14.63 -7.88
C VAL A 36 -7.57 -14.37 -9.38
N ASN A 37 -6.69 -15.02 -10.15
CA ASN A 37 -6.62 -14.93 -11.61
C ASN A 37 -6.64 -16.32 -12.26
N PRO A 38 -7.72 -17.11 -12.09
CA PRO A 38 -7.83 -18.41 -12.72
C PRO A 38 -7.69 -18.29 -14.24
N GLY A 39 -6.88 -19.16 -14.85
CA GLY A 39 -6.62 -19.18 -16.29
C GLY A 39 -5.52 -18.20 -16.76
N VAL A 40 -4.94 -17.39 -15.88
CA VAL A 40 -3.76 -16.59 -16.21
C VAL A 40 -2.49 -17.41 -16.01
N ASN A 41 -1.65 -17.51 -17.04
CA ASN A 41 -0.33 -18.12 -16.93
C ASN A 41 0.68 -17.11 -16.34
N PRO A 42 1.23 -17.35 -15.13
CA PRO A 42 2.20 -16.44 -14.49
C PRO A 42 3.49 -16.22 -15.29
N ASN A 43 3.87 -17.18 -16.13
CA ASN A 43 5.10 -17.16 -16.91
C ASN A 43 4.88 -16.56 -18.32
N ASN A 44 3.66 -16.14 -18.65
CA ASN A 44 3.33 -15.59 -19.98
C ASN A 44 2.36 -14.41 -19.86
N LEU A 45 2.75 -13.40 -19.07
CA LEU A 45 1.97 -12.18 -18.93
C LEU A 45 2.13 -11.31 -20.18
N ARG A 46 1.01 -10.81 -20.71
CA ARG A 46 1.01 -9.94 -21.90
C ARG A 46 0.85 -8.49 -21.48
N VAL A 47 1.62 -7.59 -22.08
CA VAL A 47 1.42 -6.14 -21.89
C VAL A 47 -0.01 -5.77 -22.27
N GLY A 48 -0.68 -4.97 -21.43
CA GLY A 48 -2.09 -4.62 -21.59
C GLY A 48 -3.08 -5.64 -21.00
N GLN A 49 -2.62 -6.84 -20.63
CA GLN A 49 -3.46 -7.83 -19.96
C GLN A 49 -3.98 -7.29 -18.62
N ARG A 50 -5.25 -7.52 -18.34
CA ARG A 50 -5.88 -7.09 -17.09
C ARG A 50 -5.93 -8.25 -16.12
N ILE A 51 -5.37 -8.06 -14.94
CA ILE A 51 -5.35 -9.02 -13.84
C ILE A 51 -5.84 -8.36 -12.56
N CYS A 52 -6.20 -9.17 -11.57
CA CYS A 52 -6.58 -8.74 -10.23
C CYS A 52 -5.42 -8.96 -9.28
N ILE A 53 -4.96 -7.93 -8.58
CA ILE A 53 -3.89 -8.05 -7.59
C ILE A 53 -4.52 -8.04 -6.21
N PRO A 54 -4.35 -9.10 -5.38
CA PRO A 54 -4.71 -9.05 -3.99
C PRO A 54 -3.93 -7.93 -3.33
N VAL A 55 -4.66 -6.99 -2.77
CA VAL A 55 -4.09 -5.99 -1.90
C VAL A 55 -4.48 -6.41 -0.50
N ARG A 56 -3.51 -6.48 0.40
CA ARG A 56 -3.87 -6.32 1.79
C ARG A 56 -4.47 -4.93 1.88
N ARG A 57 -5.81 -4.84 1.98
CA ARG A 57 -6.41 -3.70 2.65
C ARG A 57 -5.84 -3.80 4.04
N THR A 58 -4.69 -3.17 4.26
CA THR A 58 -4.34 -2.76 5.60
C THR A 58 -5.58 -2.00 6.02
N VAL A 59 -6.31 -2.59 6.97
CA VAL A 59 -7.17 -1.79 7.83
C VAL A 59 -6.21 -0.69 8.26
N THR A 60 -6.26 0.47 7.61
CA THR A 60 -5.34 1.55 7.95
C THR A 60 -5.60 1.72 9.43
N PRO A 61 -4.63 1.45 10.33
CA PRO A 61 -4.92 1.13 11.73
C PRO A 61 -5.44 2.32 12.53
N CYS A 62 -5.87 3.37 11.84
CA CYS A 62 -6.33 4.62 12.39
C CYS A 62 -7.61 5.11 11.70
N PRO A 63 -8.41 5.90 12.43
CA PRO A 63 -9.59 6.57 11.90
C PRO A 63 -9.26 7.40 10.64
N PRO A 64 -10.24 7.63 9.74
CA PRO A 64 -10.06 8.47 8.57
C PRO A 64 -9.45 9.85 8.87
N SER A 65 -9.75 10.42 10.04
CA SER A 65 -9.22 11.72 10.51
C SER A 65 -7.70 11.73 10.76
N SER A 66 -7.07 10.56 10.88
CA SER A 66 -5.64 10.39 11.15
C SER A 66 -4.88 9.79 9.97
N ARG A 67 -5.51 9.74 8.79
CA ARG A 67 -4.84 9.26 7.57
C ARG A 67 -4.00 10.37 6.96
N TYR A 68 -2.77 10.01 6.59
CA TYR A 68 -1.87 10.86 5.84
C TYR A 68 -1.40 10.12 4.59
N VAL A 69 -1.44 10.80 3.44
CA VAL A 69 -0.98 10.28 2.15
C VAL A 69 0.46 10.75 1.94
N ILE A 70 1.39 9.81 1.80
CA ILE A 70 2.80 10.10 1.51
C ILE A 70 2.92 10.94 0.24
N GLN A 71 3.63 12.06 0.35
CA GLN A 71 3.92 13.00 -0.72
C GLN A 71 5.37 12.83 -1.22
N PRO A 72 5.71 13.38 -2.40
CA PRO A 72 7.09 13.39 -2.88
C PRO A 72 8.06 14.00 -1.84
N GLY A 73 9.14 13.29 -1.54
CA GLY A 73 10.19 13.73 -0.62
C GLY A 73 9.88 13.58 0.87
N ASP A 74 8.75 12.97 1.23
CA ASP A 74 8.41 12.65 2.61
C ASP A 74 9.34 11.58 3.20
N THR A 75 9.65 11.75 4.48
CA THR A 75 10.24 10.71 5.34
C THR A 75 9.49 10.71 6.66
N PHE A 76 9.54 9.60 7.40
CA PHE A 76 8.95 9.55 8.74
C PHE A 76 9.52 10.65 9.66
N SER A 77 10.80 10.99 9.54
CA SER A 77 11.44 12.08 10.29
C SER A 77 10.85 13.45 9.95
N LYS A 78 10.66 13.78 8.66
CA LYS A 78 10.05 15.06 8.24
C LYS A 78 8.60 15.16 8.66
N ILE A 79 7.84 14.07 8.54
CA ILE A 79 6.44 14.00 8.97
C ILE A 79 6.35 14.16 10.50
N SER A 80 7.20 13.46 11.25
CA SER A 80 7.29 13.59 12.72
C SER A 80 7.53 15.04 13.15
N GLN A 81 8.48 15.73 12.53
CA GLN A 81 8.76 17.14 12.78
C GLN A 81 7.57 18.03 12.42
N ARG A 82 7.01 17.88 11.21
CA ARG A 82 5.86 18.66 10.73
C ARG A 82 4.65 18.58 11.66
N TYR A 83 4.35 17.40 12.19
CA TYR A 83 3.19 17.17 13.03
C TYR A 83 3.48 17.30 14.54
N GLY A 84 4.73 17.55 14.92
CA GLY A 84 5.13 17.67 16.33
C GLY A 84 4.85 16.40 17.14
N ILE A 85 5.04 15.23 16.52
CA ILE A 85 4.85 13.91 17.13
C ILE A 85 6.20 13.20 17.22
N PRO A 86 6.51 12.47 18.31
CA PRO A 86 7.76 11.72 18.39
C PRO A 86 7.90 10.71 17.25
N LEU A 87 9.06 10.65 16.61
CA LEU A 87 9.34 9.71 15.50
C LEU A 87 9.05 8.27 15.91
N ARG A 88 9.44 7.89 17.13
CA ARG A 88 9.19 6.55 17.71
C ARG A 88 7.69 6.21 17.80
N LEU A 89 6.85 7.20 18.12
CA LEU A 89 5.39 7.03 18.14
C LEU A 89 4.84 6.87 16.72
N LEU A 90 5.32 7.68 15.79
CA LEU A 90 4.90 7.57 14.39
C LEU A 90 5.25 6.19 13.81
N LEU A 91 6.46 5.69 14.05
CA LEU A 91 6.88 4.34 13.62
C LEU A 91 6.04 3.25 14.29
N SER A 92 5.76 3.36 15.59
CA SER A 92 5.01 2.33 16.32
C SER A 92 3.53 2.25 15.91
N LEU A 93 2.94 3.34 15.43
CA LEU A 93 1.60 3.37 14.84
C LEU A 93 1.52 2.75 13.45
N ASN A 94 2.66 2.66 12.76
CA ASN A 94 2.77 2.19 11.39
C ASN A 94 3.61 0.91 11.30
N ARG A 95 3.43 -0.01 12.26
CA ARG A 95 4.08 -1.32 12.25
C ARG A 95 3.73 -2.05 10.93
N GLY A 96 4.76 -2.46 10.20
CA GLY A 96 4.61 -3.08 8.87
C GLY A 96 4.75 -2.11 7.69
N VAL A 97 4.99 -0.83 7.95
CA VAL A 97 5.50 0.12 6.95
C VAL A 97 7.02 0.17 7.05
N ASP A 98 7.71 -0.05 5.93
CA ASP A 98 9.16 0.17 5.85
C ASP A 98 9.45 1.68 5.78
N PRO A 99 10.09 2.28 6.80
CA PRO A 99 10.36 3.72 6.82
C PRO A 99 11.38 4.17 5.77
N ASN A 100 12.18 3.25 5.21
CA ASN A 100 13.18 3.55 4.19
C ASN A 100 12.64 3.38 2.76
N ASN A 101 11.42 2.85 2.60
CA ASN A 101 10.81 2.57 1.31
C ASN A 101 9.35 3.07 1.25
N LEU A 102 9.16 4.36 1.50
CA LEU A 102 7.84 4.99 1.42
C LEU A 102 7.44 5.21 -0.03
N GLN A 103 6.24 4.76 -0.39
CA GLN A 103 5.70 4.97 -1.73
C GLN A 103 4.81 6.20 -1.77
N ILE A 104 4.99 7.06 -2.77
CA ILE A 104 4.07 8.18 -3.01
C ILE A 104 2.64 7.64 -3.17
N GLY A 105 1.69 8.25 -2.46
CA GLY A 105 0.30 7.79 -2.42
C GLY A 105 0.01 6.72 -1.36
N GLN A 106 1.03 6.16 -0.71
CA GLN A 106 0.85 5.27 0.43
C GLN A 106 0.15 6.00 1.57
N ILE A 107 -0.77 5.33 2.26
CA ILE A 107 -1.46 5.88 3.42
C ILE A 107 -0.81 5.37 4.70
N ILE A 108 -0.43 6.29 5.58
CA ILE A 108 0.06 6.01 6.93
C ILE A 108 -0.85 6.67 7.98
N CYS A 109 -0.70 6.23 9.22
CA CYS A 109 -1.37 6.79 10.38
C CYS A 109 -0.53 7.88 11.03
N VAL A 110 -1.06 9.10 11.05
CA VAL A 110 -0.48 10.26 11.73
C VAL A 110 -1.55 10.78 12.70
N PRO A 111 -1.36 10.60 14.02
CA PRO A 111 -2.33 11.05 15.00
C PRO A 111 -2.39 12.57 14.99
N ARG A 112 -3.60 13.13 14.86
CA ARG A 112 -3.78 14.56 15.09
C ARG A 112 -3.65 14.83 16.59
N ARG A 113 -2.82 15.81 16.99
CA ARG A 113 -2.92 16.34 18.36
C ARG A 113 -4.36 16.81 18.57
N ARG A 114 -5.06 16.25 19.56
CA ARG A 114 -6.33 16.85 20.01
C ARG A 114 -5.98 18.29 20.41
N ARG A 115 -6.56 19.27 19.74
CA ARG A 115 -6.60 20.62 20.29
C ARG A 115 -7.29 20.48 21.64
N ARG A 116 -6.59 20.75 22.74
CA ARG A 116 -7.26 20.95 24.03
C ARG A 116 -8.14 22.18 23.81
N SER A 117 -9.45 21.98 23.74
CA SER A 117 -10.41 23.05 23.96
C SER A 117 -10.07 23.65 25.33
N ARG A 118 -9.77 24.95 25.35
CA ARG A 118 -9.79 25.71 26.59
C ARG A 118 -11.23 25.90 27.03
#